data_AF-A0A955Z4H5-F1
#
_entry.id   AF-A0A955Z4H5-F1
#
_cell.length_a   1.000
_cell.length_b   1.000
_cell.length_c   1.000
_cell.angle_alpha   90.00
_cell.angle_beta   90.00
_cell.angle_gamma   90.00
#
_symmetry.space_group_name_H-M   'P 1'
#
loop_
_entity.id
_entity.type
_entity.pdbx_description
1 polymer ?
#
loop_
_entity_poly.entity_id
_entity_poly.type
_entity_poly.pdbx_seq_one_letter_code
_entity_poly.pdbx_strand_id
1 'polypeptide(L)'
;MDLSARDTYRGQPALCPTCGTLMEEIDVGDALVDVCRACRGLWLDWLDGDPRHLAHRTEQTLAEQRPSLAGSPDDRATLESAGVVGVVHGCPRCRGALTAEDYEMRPASPAEPAASPPLPAAPAVSVEVHRCGSCFGLFLTRASAERAVSLEVYELPPSDAPDALPWQKILAVLRRILGLG
;
A
#
# COMPACT_ATOMS: atom_id res chain seq x y z
N MET A 1 24.02 7.48 7.41
CA MET A 1 23.62 6.07 7.20
C MET A 1 24.42 5.55 6.04
N ASP A 2 25.07 4.40 6.20
CA ASP A 2 25.94 3.81 5.17
C ASP A 2 25.09 3.21 4.04
N LEU A 3 25.14 3.81 2.86
CA LEU A 3 24.37 3.38 1.69
C LEU A 3 24.82 2.00 1.19
N SER A 4 26.05 1.56 1.52
CA SER A 4 26.58 0.26 1.10
C SER A 4 25.86 -0.93 1.76
N ALA A 5 25.26 -0.74 2.93
CA ALA A 5 24.49 -1.78 3.61
C ALA A 5 23.16 -2.10 2.90
N ARG A 6 22.52 -1.09 2.26
CA ARG A 6 21.28 -1.28 1.50
C ARG A 6 21.50 -2.13 0.25
N ASP A 7 22.62 -1.93 -0.44
CA ASP A 7 22.99 -2.73 -1.61
C ASP A 7 23.14 -4.22 -1.26
N THR A 8 23.66 -4.54 -0.08
CA THR A 8 23.78 -5.95 0.33
C THR A 8 22.44 -6.60 0.71
N TYR A 9 21.47 -5.82 1.21
CA TYR A 9 20.17 -6.34 1.60
C TYR A 9 19.28 -6.68 0.39
N ARG A 10 19.27 -5.81 -0.62
CA ARG A 10 18.48 -6.03 -1.85
C ARG A 10 19.25 -6.70 -2.99
N GLY A 11 20.55 -6.91 -2.83
CA GLY A 11 21.42 -7.53 -3.83
C GLY A 11 21.16 -9.02 -4.14
N GLN A 12 20.20 -9.67 -3.45
CA GLN A 12 19.76 -11.03 -3.76
C GLN A 12 18.29 -11.05 -4.21
N PRO A 13 17.95 -11.91 -5.19
CA PRO A 13 16.56 -12.06 -5.62
C PRO A 13 15.66 -12.60 -4.50
N ALA A 14 14.50 -11.97 -4.32
CA ALA A 14 13.50 -12.36 -3.33
C ALA A 14 12.58 -13.47 -3.89
N LEU A 15 12.35 -14.52 -3.10
CA LEU A 15 11.35 -15.56 -3.40
C LEU A 15 10.12 -15.37 -2.53
N CYS A 16 8.94 -15.52 -3.10
CA CYS A 16 7.69 -15.35 -2.37
C CYS A 16 7.54 -16.37 -1.24
N PRO A 17 7.29 -15.93 0.00
CA PRO A 17 6.99 -16.82 1.12
C PRO A 17 5.84 -17.80 0.89
N THR A 18 4.85 -17.45 0.07
CA THR A 18 3.67 -18.30 -0.14
C THR A 18 3.86 -19.35 -1.23
N CYS A 19 4.49 -18.99 -2.36
CA CYS A 19 4.51 -19.82 -3.56
C CYS A 19 5.91 -20.06 -4.14
N GLY A 20 6.96 -19.47 -3.55
CA GLY A 20 8.34 -19.65 -3.98
C GLY A 20 8.70 -18.98 -5.31
N THR A 21 7.75 -18.30 -5.97
CA THR A 21 8.01 -17.56 -7.22
C THR A 21 8.88 -16.34 -6.95
N LEU A 22 9.75 -16.01 -7.90
CA LEU A 22 10.55 -14.78 -7.87
C LEU A 22 9.64 -13.55 -7.72
N MET A 23 9.97 -12.68 -6.78
CA MET A 23 9.29 -11.42 -6.58
C MET A 23 9.96 -10.33 -7.42
N GLU A 24 9.14 -9.39 -7.90
CA GLU A 24 9.59 -8.23 -8.67
C GLU A 24 9.61 -7.00 -7.75
N GLU A 25 10.70 -6.26 -7.77
CA GLU A 25 10.82 -5.02 -7.02
C GLU A 25 10.09 -3.88 -7.74
N ILE A 26 9.22 -3.17 -7.01
CA ILE A 26 8.44 -2.05 -7.52
C ILE A 26 8.72 -0.82 -6.66
N ASP A 27 9.13 0.26 -7.31
CA ASP A 27 9.27 1.58 -6.70
C ASP A 27 7.89 2.24 -6.59
N VAL A 28 7.47 2.55 -5.36
CA VAL A 28 6.19 3.20 -5.05
C VAL A 28 6.35 4.65 -4.57
N GLY A 29 7.55 5.20 -4.75
CA GLY A 29 7.92 6.58 -4.43
C GLY A 29 8.94 6.64 -3.29
N ASP A 30 8.48 6.44 -2.06
CA ASP A 30 9.28 6.51 -0.84
C ASP A 30 9.80 5.14 -0.36
N ALA A 31 9.41 4.06 -1.05
CA ALA A 31 9.74 2.69 -0.71
C ALA A 31 9.92 1.80 -1.95
N LEU A 32 10.64 0.70 -1.76
CA LEU A 32 10.76 -0.39 -2.73
C LEU A 32 9.99 -1.59 -2.19
N VAL A 33 8.98 -2.07 -2.91
CA VAL A 33 8.15 -3.19 -2.49
C VAL A 33 8.42 -4.40 -3.39
N ASP A 34 8.73 -5.56 -2.82
CA ASP A 34 8.77 -6.78 -3.64
C ASP A 34 7.35 -7.33 -3.79
N VAL A 35 6.94 -7.56 -5.03
CA VAL A 35 5.61 -8.04 -5.40
C VAL A 35 5.71 -9.40 -6.06
N CYS A 36 4.97 -10.37 -5.54
CA CYS A 36 4.82 -11.65 -6.22
C CYS A 36 3.79 -11.53 -7.35
N ARG A 37 4.21 -11.66 -8.62
CA ARG A 37 3.28 -11.63 -9.76
C ARG A 37 2.35 -12.85 -9.82
N ALA A 38 2.74 -13.97 -9.25
CA ALA A 38 1.95 -15.21 -9.23
C ALA A 38 0.81 -15.17 -8.21
N CYS A 39 1.13 -14.93 -6.93
CA CYS A 39 0.12 -14.96 -5.86
C CYS A 39 -0.37 -13.58 -5.43
N ARG A 40 0.27 -12.48 -5.85
CA ARG A 40 0.00 -11.08 -5.43
C ARG A 40 0.36 -10.76 -3.97
N GLY A 41 1.20 -11.57 -3.33
CA GLY A 41 1.78 -11.24 -2.02
C GLY A 41 2.81 -10.12 -2.09
N LEU A 42 2.95 -9.36 -1.00
CA LEU A 42 3.83 -8.19 -0.88
C LEU A 42 4.87 -8.42 0.21
N TRP A 43 6.12 -8.05 -0.05
CA TRP A 43 7.16 -7.94 0.97
C TRP A 43 7.53 -6.48 1.16
N LEU A 44 7.47 -6.03 2.41
CA LEU A 44 7.74 -4.67 2.84
C LEU A 44 8.94 -4.67 3.79
N ASP A 45 9.88 -3.75 3.62
CA ASP A 45 10.94 -3.61 4.62
C ASP A 45 10.43 -2.83 5.83
N TRP A 46 11.03 -3.10 6.99
CA TRP A 46 10.62 -2.51 8.25
C TRP A 46 10.80 -0.98 8.32
N LEU A 47 11.58 -0.40 7.40
CA LEU A 47 11.84 1.04 7.30
C LEU A 47 10.97 1.76 6.27
N ASP A 48 10.18 1.02 5.49
CA ASP A 48 9.49 1.57 4.33
C ASP A 48 8.18 2.30 4.71
N GLY A 49 7.72 2.16 5.95
CA GLY A 49 6.57 2.89 6.49
C GLY A 49 5.38 2.01 6.84
N ASP A 50 4.18 2.59 6.74
CA ASP A 50 2.92 1.94 7.11
C ASP A 50 2.52 0.87 6.08
N PRO A 51 2.26 -0.40 6.49
CA PRO A 51 1.91 -1.46 5.56
C PRO A 51 0.65 -1.21 4.74
N ARG A 52 -0.34 -0.49 5.29
CA ARG A 52 -1.58 -0.15 4.56
C ARG A 52 -1.27 0.86 3.46
N HIS A 53 -0.56 1.93 3.79
CA HIS A 53 -0.13 2.93 2.81
C HIS A 53 0.67 2.28 1.67
N LEU A 54 1.65 1.45 1.99
CA LEU A 54 2.47 0.76 0.99
C LEU A 54 1.67 -0.21 0.13
N ALA A 55 0.73 -0.97 0.71
CA ALA A 55 -0.14 -1.85 -0.06
C ALA A 55 -0.99 -1.07 -1.09
N HIS A 56 -1.54 0.08 -0.68
CA HIS A 56 -2.31 0.94 -1.58
C HIS A 56 -1.45 1.56 -2.69
N ARG A 57 -0.31 2.16 -2.33
CA ARG A 57 0.64 2.73 -3.29
C ARG A 57 1.14 1.70 -4.30
N THR A 58 1.36 0.47 -3.83
CA THR A 58 1.74 -0.66 -4.70
C THR A 58 0.64 -1.01 -5.69
N GLU A 59 -0.61 -1.11 -5.24
CA GLU A 59 -1.74 -1.41 -6.14
C GLU A 59 -1.97 -0.29 -7.17
N GLN A 60 -1.87 0.98 -6.76
CA GLN A 60 -1.93 2.14 -7.67
C GLN A 60 -0.83 2.06 -8.74
N THR A 61 0.42 1.86 -8.30
CA THR A 61 1.59 1.76 -9.20
C THR A 61 1.43 0.58 -10.18
N LEU A 62 0.95 -0.57 -9.68
CA LEU A 62 0.67 -1.74 -10.51
C LEU A 62 -0.45 -1.50 -11.54
N ALA A 63 -1.48 -0.73 -11.17
CA ALA A 63 -2.57 -0.37 -12.07
C ALA A 63 -2.09 0.58 -13.17
N GLU A 64 -1.21 1.53 -12.85
CA GLU A 64 -0.60 2.46 -13.81
C GLU A 64 0.41 1.77 -14.73
N GLN A 65 1.22 0.86 -14.18
CA GLN A 65 2.23 0.13 -14.94
C GLN A 65 1.65 -0.94 -15.84
N ARG A 66 0.38 -1.34 -15.70
CA ARG A 66 -0.29 -2.23 -16.65
C ARG A 66 -0.35 -1.50 -18.01
N PRO A 67 0.47 -1.87 -19.01
CA PRO A 67 0.12 -1.53 -20.37
C PRO A 67 -1.15 -2.33 -20.70
N SER A 68 -1.80 -2.02 -21.80
CA SER A 68 -2.99 -2.69 -22.35
C SER A 68 -2.84 -4.21 -22.64
N LEU A 69 -1.83 -4.88 -22.08
CA LEU A 69 -1.63 -6.31 -22.05
C LEU A 69 -2.51 -6.92 -20.94
N ALA A 70 -3.78 -7.16 -21.28
CA ALA A 70 -4.58 -8.16 -20.58
C ALA A 70 -3.86 -9.52 -20.71
N GLY A 71 -3.10 -9.90 -19.68
CA GLY A 71 -2.61 -11.27 -19.53
C GLY A 71 -3.79 -12.24 -19.52
N SER A 72 -3.67 -13.32 -20.30
CA SER A 72 -4.70 -14.36 -20.41
C SER A 72 -5.02 -14.91 -19.01
N PRO A 73 -6.30 -15.16 -18.67
CA PRO A 73 -6.69 -15.85 -17.43
C PRO A 73 -6.06 -17.24 -17.24
N ASP A 74 -5.37 -17.80 -18.25
CA ASP A 74 -4.78 -19.13 -18.24
C ASP A 74 -3.62 -19.34 -17.24
N ASP A 75 -2.82 -18.32 -16.92
CA ASP A 75 -1.68 -18.48 -15.99
C ASP A 75 -2.14 -18.78 -14.54
N ARG A 76 -3.39 -18.41 -14.22
CA ARG A 76 -3.98 -18.63 -12.88
C ARG A 76 -4.35 -20.08 -12.64
N ALA A 77 -4.84 -20.77 -13.68
CA ALA A 77 -5.30 -22.16 -13.59
C ALA A 77 -4.14 -23.15 -13.43
N THR A 78 -2.94 -22.81 -13.92
CA THR A 78 -1.76 -23.69 -13.83
C THR A 78 -1.15 -23.73 -12.42
N LEU A 79 -1.35 -22.70 -11.60
CA LEU A 79 -0.85 -22.66 -10.22
C LEU A 79 -1.78 -23.40 -9.23
N GLU A 80 -3.09 -23.32 -9.42
CA GLU A 80 -4.06 -24.06 -8.58
C GLU A 80 -3.99 -25.59 -8.80
N SER A 81 -3.55 -26.05 -9.98
CA SER A 81 -3.44 -27.48 -10.30
C SER A 81 -2.10 -28.12 -9.88
N ALA A 82 -1.13 -27.34 -9.40
CA ALA A 82 0.17 -27.85 -8.96
C ALA A 82 0.20 -28.36 -7.50
N GLY A 83 -0.88 -28.19 -6.72
CA GLY A 83 -0.97 -28.74 -5.36
C GLY A 83 0.07 -28.21 -4.36
N VAL A 84 0.76 -27.10 -4.67
CA VAL A 84 1.73 -26.46 -3.77
C VAL A 84 1.00 -25.56 -2.78
N VAL A 85 0.13 -26.15 -1.97
CA VAL A 85 -0.55 -25.46 -0.88
C VAL A 85 0.08 -25.95 0.42
N GLY A 86 0.87 -25.09 1.07
CA GLY A 86 1.26 -25.30 2.48
C GLY A 86 2.72 -25.17 2.85
N VAL A 87 3.63 -24.85 1.91
CA VAL A 87 5.02 -24.52 2.29
C VAL A 87 5.15 -23.01 2.41
N VAL A 88 5.12 -22.52 3.65
CA VAL A 88 5.57 -21.15 3.93
C VAL A 88 7.09 -21.16 3.81
N HIS A 89 7.61 -20.57 2.74
CA HIS A 89 9.04 -20.32 2.61
C HIS A 89 9.47 -19.26 3.63
N GLY A 90 10.73 -19.35 4.07
CA GLY A 90 11.31 -18.37 4.97
C GLY A 90 11.35 -16.96 4.37
N CYS A 91 11.78 -16.01 5.18
CA CYS A 91 11.99 -14.63 4.79
C CYS A 91 12.77 -14.52 3.46
N PRO A 92 12.28 -13.74 2.47
CA PRO A 92 12.92 -13.62 1.16
C PRO A 92 14.33 -13.03 1.23
N ARG A 93 14.64 -12.28 2.30
CA ARG A 93 15.88 -11.51 2.42
C ARG A 93 16.94 -12.22 3.25
N CYS A 94 16.56 -12.79 4.39
CA CYS A 94 17.51 -13.46 5.30
C CYS A 94 17.25 -14.96 5.49
N ARG A 95 16.22 -15.53 4.84
CA ARG A 95 15.79 -16.93 4.94
C ARG A 95 15.37 -17.39 6.34
N GLY A 96 15.26 -16.46 7.29
CA GLY A 96 14.78 -16.73 8.65
C GLY A 96 13.30 -17.12 8.65
N ALA A 97 12.84 -17.73 9.75
CA ALA A 97 11.43 -18.05 9.92
C ALA A 97 10.56 -16.78 9.89
N LEU A 98 9.36 -16.94 9.36
CA LEU A 98 8.31 -15.92 9.41
C LEU A 98 7.28 -16.33 10.46
N THR A 99 6.87 -15.37 11.28
CA THR A 99 5.86 -15.56 12.32
C THR A 99 4.60 -14.82 11.89
N ALA A 100 3.48 -15.55 11.81
CA ALA A 100 2.17 -14.93 11.59
C ALA A 100 1.77 -14.12 12.84
N GLU A 101 1.32 -12.89 12.62
CA GLU A 101 0.81 -12.00 13.66
C GLU A 101 -0.40 -11.22 13.13
N ASP A 102 -1.30 -10.85 14.05
CA ASP A 102 -2.39 -9.93 13.77
C ASP A 102 -1.87 -8.49 13.78
N TYR A 103 -2.05 -7.78 12.67
CA TYR A 103 -1.70 -6.38 12.52
C TYR A 103 -2.96 -5.51 12.48
N GLU A 104 -3.12 -4.66 13.49
CA GLU A 104 -4.24 -3.72 13.55
C GLU A 104 -4.01 -2.53 12.61
N MET A 105 -4.75 -2.50 11.51
CA MET A 105 -4.79 -1.36 10.61
C MET A 105 -5.86 -0.38 11.08
N ARG A 106 -5.44 0.83 11.41
CA ARG A 106 -6.39 1.94 11.60
C ARG A 106 -6.61 2.64 10.27
N PRO A 107 -7.86 2.96 9.91
CA PRO A 107 -8.11 3.87 8.81
C PRO A 107 -7.41 5.19 9.11
N ALA A 108 -6.89 5.83 8.06
CA ALA A 108 -6.37 7.19 8.18
C ALA A 108 -7.44 8.06 8.83
N SER A 109 -7.09 8.75 9.91
CA SER A 109 -7.97 9.78 10.44
C SER A 109 -8.07 10.84 9.36
N PRO A 110 -9.28 11.25 8.91
CA PRO A 110 -9.38 12.40 8.04
C PRO A 110 -8.66 13.56 8.75
N ALA A 111 -7.87 14.34 8.00
CA ALA A 111 -7.27 15.55 8.52
C ALA A 111 -8.41 16.51 8.92
N GLU A 112 -8.86 16.44 10.17
CA GLU A 112 -10.00 17.25 10.61
C GLU A 112 -9.60 18.73 10.57
N PRO A 113 -10.39 19.60 9.92
CA PRO A 113 -10.24 21.03 10.13
C PRO A 113 -10.50 21.32 11.62
N ALA A 114 -9.63 22.13 12.24
CA ALA A 114 -9.50 22.34 13.67
C ALA A 114 -10.75 22.85 14.45
N ALA A 115 -11.93 22.88 13.83
CA ALA A 115 -13.15 23.49 14.37
C ALA A 115 -14.32 22.52 14.62
N SER A 116 -14.22 21.25 14.23
CA SER A 116 -15.29 20.26 14.47
C SER A 116 -15.00 19.39 15.70
N PRO A 117 -16.02 18.98 16.47
CA PRO A 117 -15.85 17.97 17.50
C PRO A 117 -15.43 16.64 16.86
N PRO A 118 -14.51 15.88 17.49
CA PRO A 118 -13.96 14.67 16.90
C PRO A 118 -15.07 13.64 16.68
N LEU A 119 -15.22 13.18 15.44
CA LEU A 119 -16.06 12.02 15.14
C LEU A 119 -15.51 10.77 15.85
N PRO A 120 -16.37 9.81 16.22
CA PRO A 120 -15.90 8.54 16.78
C PRO A 120 -14.97 7.85 15.78
N ALA A 121 -13.79 7.44 16.23
CA ALA A 121 -12.81 6.76 15.39
C ALA A 121 -13.44 5.51 14.76
N ALA A 122 -13.26 5.35 13.45
CA ALA A 122 -13.67 4.13 12.77
C ALA A 122 -12.94 2.92 13.36
N PRO A 123 -13.59 1.75 13.44
CA PRO A 123 -13.00 0.57 14.07
C PRO A 123 -11.73 0.14 13.32
N ALA A 124 -10.71 -0.25 14.07
CA ALA A 124 -9.52 -0.87 13.52
C ALA A 124 -9.88 -2.22 12.88
N VAL A 125 -9.15 -2.60 11.84
CA VAL A 125 -9.31 -3.89 11.16
C VAL A 125 -8.02 -4.68 11.33
N SER A 126 -8.11 -5.88 11.91
CA SER A 126 -6.96 -6.79 11.99
C SER A 126 -6.76 -7.51 10.66
N VAL A 127 -5.53 -7.52 10.16
CA VAL A 127 -5.09 -8.36 9.05
C VAL A 127 -3.93 -9.25 9.49
N GLU A 128 -3.87 -10.47 8.96
CA GLU A 128 -2.74 -11.35 9.21
C GLU A 128 -1.53 -10.88 8.41
N VAL A 129 -0.38 -10.73 9.07
CA VAL A 129 0.90 -10.45 8.42
C VAL A 129 1.93 -11.47 8.89
N HIS A 130 2.98 -11.69 8.10
CA HIS A 130 4.07 -12.55 8.52
C HIS A 130 5.36 -11.75 8.69
N ARG A 131 5.85 -11.65 9.93
CA ARG A 131 7.05 -10.88 10.27
C ARG A 131 8.27 -11.76 10.35
N CYS A 132 9.41 -11.28 9.84
CA CYS A 132 10.70 -11.91 10.07
C CYS A 132 11.33 -11.41 11.38
N GLY A 133 11.67 -12.32 12.29
CA GLY A 133 12.34 -11.96 13.55
C GLY A 133 13.79 -11.48 13.41
N SER A 134 14.43 -11.68 12.25
CA SER A 134 15.84 -11.31 12.02
C SER A 134 16.02 -9.98 11.30
N CYS A 135 15.26 -9.74 10.23
CA CYS A 135 15.36 -8.50 9.44
C CYS A 135 14.16 -7.56 9.62
N PHE A 136 13.16 -7.97 10.41
CA PHE A 136 11.93 -7.22 10.71
C PHE A 136 11.03 -6.91 9.52
N GLY A 137 11.39 -7.34 8.30
CA GLY A 137 10.55 -7.25 7.12
C GLY A 137 9.23 -8.00 7.30
N LEU A 138 8.23 -7.55 6.57
CA LEU A 138 6.84 -7.92 6.75
C LEU A 138 6.29 -8.42 5.41
N PHE A 139 5.68 -9.59 5.45
CA PHE A 139 4.99 -10.17 4.31
C PHE A 139 3.48 -10.04 4.47
N LEU A 140 2.81 -9.46 3.49
CA LEU A 140 1.36 -9.51 3.35
C LEU A 140 1.00 -10.59 2.34
N THR A 141 0.13 -11.52 2.75
CA THR A 141 -0.57 -12.37 1.78
C THR A 141 -1.43 -11.50 0.86
N ARG A 142 -1.83 -12.04 -0.29
CA ARG A 142 -2.78 -11.38 -1.18
C ARG A 142 -4.06 -10.95 -0.45
N ALA A 143 -4.63 -11.84 0.34
CA ALA A 143 -5.87 -11.56 1.06
C ALA A 143 -5.67 -10.41 2.07
N SER A 144 -4.54 -10.38 2.77
CA SER A 144 -4.21 -9.30 3.69
C SER A 144 -3.94 -7.98 2.98
N ALA A 145 -3.27 -8.00 1.83
CA ALA A 145 -3.03 -6.81 1.01
C ALA A 145 -4.33 -6.23 0.44
N GLU A 146 -5.22 -7.07 -0.10
CA GLU A 146 -6.55 -6.65 -0.59
C GLU A 146 -7.39 -6.03 0.54
N ARG A 147 -7.36 -6.63 1.74
CA ARG A 147 -8.00 -6.06 2.92
C ARG A 147 -7.40 -4.71 3.30
N ALA A 148 -6.08 -4.58 3.33
CA ALA A 148 -5.40 -3.32 3.64
C ALA A 148 -5.84 -2.18 2.69
N VAL A 149 -5.87 -2.45 1.38
CA VAL A 149 -6.28 -1.50 0.34
C VAL A 149 -7.74 -1.06 0.53
N SER A 150 -8.65 -1.99 0.85
CA SER A 150 -10.07 -1.68 1.05
C SER A 150 -10.38 -0.70 2.18
N LEU A 151 -9.43 -0.44 3.08
CA LEU A 151 -9.60 0.48 4.21
C LEU A 151 -9.37 1.95 3.82
N GLU A 152 -8.93 2.26 2.61
CA GLU A 152 -8.67 3.64 2.15
C GLU A 152 -9.89 4.35 1.56
N VAL A 153 -11.01 3.65 1.44
CA VAL A 153 -12.24 4.12 0.77
C VAL A 153 -12.98 5.24 1.55
N TYR A 154 -12.37 5.88 2.54
CA TYR A 154 -12.97 7.02 3.26
C TYR A 154 -12.14 8.30 3.28
N GLU A 155 -11.06 8.41 2.49
CA GLU A 155 -10.66 9.74 2.07
C GLU A 155 -11.71 10.22 1.07
N LEU A 156 -12.64 11.06 1.55
CA LEU A 156 -13.51 11.84 0.68
C LEU A 156 -12.61 12.39 -0.45
N PRO A 157 -12.96 12.19 -1.73
CA PRO A 157 -12.21 12.81 -2.82
C PRO A 157 -12.03 14.28 -2.45
N PRO A 158 -10.87 14.90 -2.74
CA PRO A 158 -10.65 16.31 -2.46
C PRO A 158 -11.92 16.98 -2.94
N SER A 159 -12.70 17.53 -1.99
CA SER A 159 -13.96 18.15 -2.33
C SER A 159 -13.56 19.10 -3.44
N ASP A 160 -14.09 18.89 -4.64
CA ASP A 160 -14.18 19.93 -5.65
C ASP A 160 -15.08 20.99 -5.00
N ALA A 161 -14.55 21.67 -3.99
CA ALA A 161 -15.15 22.83 -3.39
C ALA A 161 -15.26 23.76 -4.59
N PRO A 162 -16.48 24.00 -5.10
CA PRO A 162 -16.64 24.78 -6.31
C PRO A 162 -15.89 26.09 -6.10
N ASP A 163 -14.97 26.40 -7.02
CA ASP A 163 -14.22 27.65 -7.07
C ASP A 163 -15.11 28.77 -6.53
N ALA A 164 -14.66 29.41 -5.44
CA ALA A 164 -15.23 30.62 -4.84
C ALA A 164 -16.60 31.02 -5.42
N LEU A 165 -17.68 30.70 -4.68
CA LEU A 165 -19.06 31.00 -5.05
C LEU A 165 -19.17 32.34 -5.82
N PRO A 166 -19.90 32.40 -6.95
CA PRO A 166 -19.90 33.53 -7.90
C PRO A 166 -20.04 34.93 -7.27
N TRP A 167 -20.71 35.04 -6.12
CA TRP A 167 -20.88 36.30 -5.39
C TRP A 167 -19.57 36.88 -4.84
N GLN A 168 -18.53 36.08 -4.57
CA GLN A 168 -17.23 36.59 -4.13
C GLN A 168 -16.52 37.37 -5.25
N LYS A 169 -16.65 36.91 -6.51
CA LYS A 169 -16.18 37.66 -7.69
C LYS A 169 -17.00 38.94 -7.89
N ILE A 170 -18.32 38.89 -7.65
CA ILE A 170 -19.20 40.07 -7.71
C ILE A 170 -18.83 41.10 -6.63
N LEU A 171 -18.55 40.68 -5.39
CA LEU A 171 -18.13 41.59 -4.33
C LEU A 171 -16.75 42.21 -4.57
N ALA A 172 -15.82 41.46 -5.15
CA ALA A 172 -14.52 42.01 -5.55
C ALA A 172 -14.69 43.12 -6.61
N VAL A 173 -15.60 42.93 -7.57
CA VAL A 173 -15.94 43.95 -8.58
C VAL A 173 -16.66 45.14 -7.95
N LEU A 174 -17.63 44.91 -7.06
CA LEU A 174 -18.37 45.98 -6.37
C LEU A 174 -17.45 46.83 -5.48
N ARG A 175 -16.52 46.23 -4.73
CA ARG A 175 -15.52 46.97 -3.95
C ARG A 175 -14.64 47.86 -4.83
N ARG A 176 -14.26 47.36 -6.01
CA ARG A 176 -13.48 48.12 -6.99
C ARG A 176 -14.26 49.29 -7.61
N ILE A 177 -15.56 49.13 -7.84
CA ILE A 177 -16.43 50.20 -8.37
C ILE A 177 -16.72 51.25 -7.29
N LEU A 178 -16.92 50.83 -6.04
CA LEU A 178 -17.29 51.71 -4.94
C LEU A 178 -16.09 52.39 -4.26
N GLY A 179 -14.87 52.15 -4.71
CA GLY A 179 -13.65 52.73 -4.11
C GLY A 179 -13.41 52.28 -2.66
N LEU A 180 -13.98 51.14 -2.27
CA LEU A 180 -13.78 50.52 -0.96
C LEU A 180 -12.57 49.58 -1.05
N GLY A 181 -11.39 50.17 -1.16
CA GLY A 181 -10.10 49.49 -1.22
C GLY A 181 -9.10 50.13 -0.28
#